data_AF-A0A4Q4YXK5-F1
#
_entry.id   AF-A0A4Q4YXK5-F1
#
_cell.length_a   1.000
_cell.length_b   1.000
_cell.length_c   1.000
_cell.angle_alpha   90.00
_cell.angle_beta   90.00
_cell.angle_gamma   90.00
#
_symmetry.space_group_name_H-M   'P 1'
#
loop_
_entity.id
_entity.type
_entity.pdbx_description
1 polymer ?
#
loop_
_entity_poly.entity_id
_entity_poly.type
_entity_poly.pdbx_seq_one_letter_code
_entity_poly.pdbx_strand_id
1 'polypeptide(L)'
;MQMTISEQIDHRIYTELLSYAVSCARTRRFVSRDSVYMSVTKEKEYLARRSLWYIYSIEVVHSIRDGMPPILTRDWIDYGLPEVGKDTDWLLIQCQHANVLSSAVNTLYSQRALRQTLDERERNLMQAHKALESWRTGLPIYLQNIHRHEIGYVTLDDQQTRHLTLTMVHKYHEAIFIIFFPWTGSQSKGLISEHYRKMSMELCVKSAQAVLAIAARISSGDILDGKLINLIAVSICVTFLDIVSGGGKKSLPYLTDALKLTQLAQKASHGKP
;
A
#
# COMPACT_ATOMS: atom_id res chain seq x y z
N MET A 1 -7.65 -23.16 -13.37
CA MET A 1 -8.97 -22.54 -13.62
C MET A 1 -9.80 -22.37 -12.35
N GLN A 2 -9.83 -23.35 -11.42
CA GLN A 2 -10.52 -23.19 -10.13
C GLN A 2 -9.87 -22.18 -9.15
N MET A 3 -8.54 -22.00 -9.15
CA MET A 3 -7.88 -20.99 -8.29
C MET A 3 -8.30 -19.55 -8.63
N THR A 4 -8.39 -19.21 -9.92
CA THR A 4 -8.74 -17.85 -10.38
C THR A 4 -10.20 -17.50 -10.04
N ILE A 5 -11.08 -18.50 -10.00
CA ILE A 5 -12.48 -18.31 -9.59
C ILE A 5 -12.57 -18.16 -8.07
N SER A 6 -11.82 -18.93 -7.28
CA SER A 6 -11.78 -18.77 -5.81
C SER A 6 -11.23 -17.41 -5.39
N GLU A 7 -10.11 -16.97 -5.98
CA GLU A 7 -9.51 -15.66 -5.66
C GLU A 7 -10.42 -14.48 -6.03
N GLN A 8 -11.18 -14.61 -7.15
CA GLN A 8 -12.16 -13.60 -7.55
C GLN A 8 -13.44 -13.62 -6.69
N ILE A 9 -13.88 -14.81 -6.25
CA ILE A 9 -14.98 -14.97 -5.30
C ILE A 9 -14.59 -14.40 -3.94
N ASP A 10 -13.38 -14.68 -3.47
CA ASP A 10 -12.84 -14.19 -2.20
C ASP A 10 -12.68 -12.66 -2.23
N HIS A 11 -12.19 -12.08 -3.34
CA HIS A 11 -12.08 -10.63 -3.48
C HIS A 11 -13.45 -9.93 -3.50
N ARG A 12 -14.41 -10.44 -4.29
CA ARG A 12 -15.76 -9.86 -4.35
C ARG A 12 -16.47 -9.95 -3.01
N ILE A 13 -16.44 -11.12 -2.35
CA ILE A 13 -17.02 -11.31 -1.03
C ILE A 13 -16.34 -10.35 -0.03
N TYR A 14 -15.02 -10.20 -0.10
CA TYR A 14 -14.29 -9.28 0.76
C TYR A 14 -14.74 -7.82 0.57
N THR A 15 -14.90 -7.35 -0.67
CA THR A 15 -15.43 -6.01 -0.99
C THR A 15 -16.86 -5.82 -0.48
N GLU A 16 -17.73 -6.82 -0.65
CA GLU A 16 -19.11 -6.78 -0.15
C GLU A 16 -19.13 -6.72 1.38
N LEU A 17 -18.35 -7.57 2.06
CA LEU A 17 -18.21 -7.59 3.52
C LEU A 17 -17.67 -6.26 4.07
N LEU A 18 -16.66 -5.66 3.43
CA LEU A 18 -16.17 -4.34 3.81
C LEU A 18 -17.26 -3.27 3.67
N SER A 19 -17.99 -3.28 2.57
CA SER A 19 -19.09 -2.34 2.32
C SER A 19 -20.20 -2.49 3.37
N TYR A 20 -20.55 -3.72 3.74
CA TYR A 20 -21.50 -4.00 4.82
C TYR A 20 -20.97 -3.54 6.17
N ALA A 21 -19.71 -3.78 6.51
CA ALA A 21 -19.11 -3.34 7.76
C ALA A 21 -19.15 -1.81 7.90
N VAL A 22 -18.82 -1.09 6.83
CA VAL A 22 -18.93 0.39 6.79
C VAL A 22 -20.38 0.84 6.95
N SER A 23 -21.31 0.20 6.24
CA SER A 23 -22.75 0.49 6.35
C SER A 23 -23.24 0.31 7.79
N CYS A 24 -22.90 -0.82 8.43
CA CYS A 24 -23.22 -1.07 9.83
C CYS A 24 -22.65 0.01 10.76
N ALA A 25 -21.38 0.39 10.59
CA ALA A 25 -20.76 1.44 11.39
C ALA A 25 -21.50 2.79 11.27
N ARG A 26 -21.97 3.13 10.06
CA ARG A 26 -22.75 4.35 9.80
C ARG A 26 -24.15 4.29 10.38
N THR A 27 -24.88 3.21 10.15
CA THR A 27 -26.24 3.03 10.70
C THR A 27 -26.24 3.13 12.22
N ARG A 28 -25.19 2.61 12.86
CA ARG A 28 -25.00 2.70 14.32
C ARG A 28 -24.45 4.05 14.80
N ARG A 29 -24.21 5.00 13.88
CA ARG A 29 -23.62 6.31 14.13
C ARG A 29 -22.27 6.27 14.86
N PHE A 30 -21.56 5.14 14.81
CA PHE A 30 -20.27 4.97 15.49
C PHE A 30 -19.20 5.95 15.03
N VAL A 31 -19.45 6.65 13.92
CA VAL A 31 -18.63 7.69 13.31
C VAL A 31 -18.69 9.02 14.09
N SER A 32 -19.78 9.28 14.82
CA SER A 32 -19.98 10.52 15.59
C SER A 32 -19.83 10.30 17.10
N ARG A 33 -19.04 11.17 17.74
CA ARG A 33 -18.77 11.13 19.19
C ARG A 33 -20.06 11.18 20.01
N ASP A 34 -20.96 12.10 19.68
CA ASP A 34 -22.16 12.40 20.48
C ASP A 34 -23.11 11.21 20.62
N SER A 35 -23.08 10.28 19.67
CA SER A 35 -23.95 9.10 19.66
C SER A 35 -23.48 7.96 20.57
N VAL A 36 -22.16 7.81 20.78
CA VAL A 36 -21.59 6.71 21.57
C VAL A 36 -21.59 7.03 23.07
N TYR A 37 -21.49 8.32 23.43
CA TYR A 37 -21.53 8.78 24.81
C TYR A 37 -22.85 8.48 25.56
N MET A 38 -23.94 8.18 24.83
CA MET A 38 -25.28 8.13 25.41
C MET A 38 -25.70 6.78 26.00
N SER A 39 -24.95 5.67 25.84
CA SER A 39 -25.45 4.36 26.32
C SER A 39 -24.42 3.26 26.60
N VAL A 40 -23.11 3.53 26.51
CA VAL A 40 -22.09 2.48 26.45
C VAL A 40 -21.02 2.65 27.54
N THR A 41 -20.52 1.54 28.10
CA THR A 41 -19.37 1.58 29.02
C THR A 41 -18.12 2.12 28.31
N LYS A 42 -17.21 2.77 29.05
CA LYS A 42 -15.96 3.33 28.50
C LYS A 42 -15.13 2.31 27.71
N GLU A 43 -15.11 1.07 28.16
CA GLU A 43 -14.40 -0.03 27.49
C GLU A 43 -15.01 -0.36 26.12
N LYS A 44 -16.33 -0.52 26.06
CA LYS A 44 -17.04 -0.80 24.81
C LYS A 44 -16.97 0.38 23.84
N GLU A 45 -16.99 1.61 24.35
CA GLU A 45 -16.72 2.81 23.56
C GLU A 45 -15.32 2.78 22.94
N TYR A 46 -14.29 2.47 23.74
CA TYR A 46 -12.92 2.33 23.25
C TYR A 46 -12.80 1.26 22.15
N LEU A 47 -13.42 0.09 22.36
CA LEU A 47 -13.44 -0.98 21.36
C LEU A 47 -14.19 -0.58 20.08
N ALA A 48 -15.32 0.12 20.19
CA ALA A 48 -16.06 0.61 19.03
C ALA A 48 -15.22 1.62 18.21
N ARG A 49 -14.54 2.55 18.89
CA ARG A 49 -13.63 3.51 18.25
C ARG A 49 -12.47 2.82 17.53
N ARG A 50 -11.82 1.85 18.17
CA ARG A 50 -10.75 1.07 17.53
C ARG A 50 -11.25 0.24 16.36
N SER A 51 -12.43 -0.36 16.49
CA SER A 51 -13.05 -1.13 15.40
C SER A 51 -13.35 -0.26 14.19
N LEU A 52 -13.85 0.96 14.40
CA LEU A 52 -14.05 1.92 13.31
C LEU A 52 -12.72 2.30 12.63
N TRP A 53 -11.67 2.58 13.41
CA TRP A 53 -10.35 2.86 12.87
C TRP A 53 -9.73 1.69 12.12
N TYR A 54 -10.01 0.46 12.55
CA TYR A 54 -9.61 -0.75 11.85
C TYR A 54 -10.35 -0.91 10.53
N ILE A 55 -11.67 -0.72 10.51
CA ILE A 55 -12.46 -0.72 9.27
C ILE A 55 -11.96 0.36 8.31
N TYR A 56 -11.66 1.57 8.81
CA TYR A 56 -11.07 2.64 8.02
C TYR A 56 -9.72 2.24 7.39
N SER A 57 -8.82 1.64 8.17
CA SER A 57 -7.47 1.34 7.69
C SER A 57 -7.44 0.25 6.61
N ILE A 58 -8.41 -0.66 6.61
CA ILE A 58 -8.54 -1.71 5.58
C ILE A 58 -9.35 -1.22 4.38
N GLU A 59 -10.47 -0.52 4.59
CA GLU A 59 -11.38 -0.12 3.51
C GLU A 59 -10.74 0.93 2.60
N VAL A 60 -10.09 1.95 3.16
CA VAL A 60 -9.42 2.99 2.36
C VAL A 60 -8.38 2.38 1.43
N VAL A 61 -7.53 1.48 1.97
CA VAL A 61 -6.46 0.86 1.18
C VAL A 61 -7.04 -0.08 0.13
N HIS A 62 -8.08 -0.84 0.48
CA HIS A 62 -8.79 -1.73 -0.44
C HIS A 62 -9.41 -0.95 -1.60
N SER A 63 -10.19 0.10 -1.30
CA SER A 63 -10.85 0.93 -2.31
C SER A 63 -9.84 1.59 -3.25
N ILE A 64 -8.75 2.16 -2.71
CA ILE A 64 -7.71 2.79 -3.53
C ILE A 64 -7.03 1.77 -4.45
N ARG A 65 -6.74 0.55 -3.95
CA ARG A 65 -6.13 -0.51 -4.76
C ARG A 65 -7.02 -0.90 -5.94
N ASP A 66 -8.33 -0.95 -5.73
CA ASP A 66 -9.31 -1.27 -6.77
C ASP A 66 -9.66 -0.06 -7.66
N GLY A 67 -9.01 1.09 -7.46
CA GLY A 67 -9.29 2.31 -8.22
C GLY A 67 -10.63 2.97 -7.87
N MET A 68 -11.21 2.60 -6.73
CA MET A 68 -12.49 3.11 -6.23
C MET A 68 -12.26 4.22 -5.19
N PRO A 69 -13.11 5.26 -5.15
CA PRO A 69 -13.06 6.23 -4.06
C PRO A 69 -13.41 5.54 -2.74
N PRO A 70 -12.65 5.76 -1.66
CA PRO A 70 -12.98 5.24 -0.35
C PRO A 70 -14.39 5.63 0.09
N ILE A 71 -15.10 4.65 0.66
CA ILE A 71 -16.40 4.86 1.25
C ILE A 71 -16.21 5.69 2.52
N LEU A 72 -15.30 5.30 3.42
CA LEU A 72 -14.96 6.09 4.61
C LEU A 72 -13.93 7.17 4.29
N THR A 73 -14.14 8.35 4.87
CA THR A 73 -13.19 9.45 4.84
C THR A 73 -12.81 9.82 6.27
N ARG A 74 -11.57 10.30 6.45
CA ARG A 74 -11.09 10.76 7.75
C ARG A 74 -11.99 11.86 8.32
N ASP A 75 -12.48 12.75 7.48
CA ASP A 75 -13.28 13.92 7.87
C ASP A 75 -14.63 13.55 8.50
N TRP A 76 -15.08 12.31 8.32
CA TRP A 76 -16.33 11.85 8.93
C TRP A 76 -16.09 11.30 10.33
N ILE A 77 -14.88 10.88 10.67
CA ILE A 77 -14.57 10.23 11.96
C ILE A 77 -14.27 11.30 13.01
N ASP A 78 -15.21 11.54 13.94
CA ASP A 78 -15.09 12.55 15.01
C ASP A 78 -14.10 12.16 16.14
N TYR A 79 -13.38 11.05 15.97
CA TYR A 79 -12.42 10.55 16.95
C TYR A 79 -10.99 10.95 16.58
N GLY A 80 -10.16 11.17 17.59
CA GLY A 80 -8.71 11.17 17.39
C GLY A 80 -8.23 9.79 16.93
N LEU A 81 -7.03 9.76 16.36
CA LEU A 81 -6.34 8.49 16.08
C LEU A 81 -6.19 7.67 17.37
N PRO A 82 -6.07 6.33 17.28
CA PRO A 82 -5.81 5.48 18.44
C PRO A 82 -4.59 5.99 19.23
N GLU A 83 -4.73 6.08 20.55
CA GLU A 83 -3.65 6.54 21.44
C GLU A 83 -2.56 5.47 21.58
N VAL A 84 -1.31 5.93 21.65
CA VAL A 84 -0.14 5.07 21.83
C VAL A 84 -0.12 4.54 23.27
N GLY A 85 -0.18 3.22 23.42
CA GLY A 85 0.05 2.55 24.70
C GLY A 85 1.55 2.50 25.06
N LYS A 86 1.95 1.54 25.91
CA LYS A 86 3.37 1.30 26.19
C LYS A 86 4.10 0.62 25.02
N ASP A 87 3.37 -0.10 24.19
CA ASP A 87 3.88 -0.86 23.04
C ASP A 87 3.51 -0.20 21.70
N THR A 88 4.14 -0.67 20.62
CA THR A 88 3.82 -0.24 19.26
C THR A 88 2.36 -0.58 18.92
N ASP A 89 1.52 0.44 18.75
CA ASP A 89 0.15 0.24 18.29
C ASP A 89 0.11 0.07 16.76
N TRP A 90 0.05 -1.18 16.31
CA TRP A 90 -0.03 -1.52 14.89
C TRP A 90 -1.27 -0.94 14.20
N LEU A 91 -2.37 -0.75 14.93
CA LEU A 91 -3.57 -0.13 14.36
C LEU A 91 -3.27 1.33 14.01
N LEU A 92 -2.59 2.06 14.89
CA LEU A 92 -2.20 3.44 14.64
C LEU A 92 -1.32 3.53 13.38
N ILE A 93 -0.32 2.66 13.24
CA ILE A 93 0.56 2.61 12.06
C ILE A 93 -0.25 2.35 10.78
N GLN A 94 -1.24 1.46 10.83
CA GLN A 94 -2.13 1.17 9.70
C GLN A 94 -3.04 2.36 9.36
N CYS A 95 -3.62 3.04 10.36
CA CYS A 95 -4.44 4.23 10.15
C CYS A 95 -3.61 5.39 9.58
N GLN A 96 -2.38 5.57 10.04
CA GLN A 96 -1.46 6.58 9.50
C GLN A 96 -1.12 6.28 8.03
N HIS A 97 -0.85 5.03 7.68
CA HIS A 97 -0.65 4.60 6.29
C HIS A 97 -1.88 4.89 5.42
N ALA A 98 -3.07 4.50 5.88
CA ALA A 98 -4.33 4.78 5.19
C ALA A 98 -4.57 6.30 5.02
N ASN A 99 -4.23 7.11 6.02
CA ASN A 99 -4.31 8.57 5.94
C ASN A 99 -3.36 9.14 4.88
N VAL A 100 -2.13 8.63 4.79
CA VAL A 100 -1.17 9.04 3.75
C VAL A 100 -1.76 8.76 2.36
N LEU A 101 -2.26 7.53 2.15
CA LEU A 101 -2.84 7.14 0.86
C LEU A 101 -4.11 7.92 0.52
N SER A 102 -5.07 8.00 1.45
CA SER A 102 -6.31 8.75 1.25
C SER A 102 -6.03 10.22 0.92
N SER A 103 -5.13 10.84 1.67
CA SER A 103 -4.72 12.23 1.42
C SER A 103 -4.02 12.38 0.07
N ALA A 104 -3.12 11.49 -0.30
CA ALA A 104 -2.42 11.54 -1.58
C ALA A 104 -3.41 11.41 -2.74
N VAL A 105 -4.30 10.40 -2.69
CA VAL A 105 -5.30 10.16 -3.74
C VAL A 105 -6.28 11.32 -3.85
N ASN A 106 -6.79 11.83 -2.73
CA ASN A 106 -7.70 12.97 -2.76
C ASN A 106 -7.04 14.23 -3.34
N THR A 107 -5.77 14.47 -3.03
CA THR A 107 -5.06 15.66 -3.51
C THR A 107 -4.59 15.52 -4.96
N LEU A 108 -4.23 14.31 -5.41
CA LEU A 108 -3.60 14.08 -6.72
C LEU A 108 -4.59 13.60 -7.80
N TYR A 109 -5.66 12.92 -7.43
CA TYR A 109 -6.53 12.20 -8.38
C TYR A 109 -8.03 12.52 -8.24
N SER A 110 -8.42 13.39 -7.29
CA SER A 110 -9.83 13.82 -7.19
C SER A 110 -10.23 14.77 -8.32
N GLN A 111 -11.54 15.01 -8.45
CA GLN A 111 -12.05 16.06 -9.35
C GLN A 111 -11.45 17.44 -9.06
N ARG A 112 -11.08 17.73 -7.80
CA ARG A 112 -10.38 18.96 -7.44
C ARG A 112 -8.96 19.00 -7.98
N ALA A 113 -8.28 17.85 -8.08
CA ALA A 113 -6.93 17.76 -8.62
C ALA A 113 -6.85 18.14 -10.11
N LEU A 114 -7.95 17.96 -10.85
CA LEU A 114 -8.05 18.39 -12.26
C LEU A 114 -7.97 19.92 -12.42
N ARG A 115 -8.31 20.68 -11.38
CA ARG A 115 -8.28 22.15 -11.39
C ARG A 115 -6.96 22.74 -10.90
N GLN A 116 -6.02 21.91 -10.48
CA GLN A 116 -4.73 22.36 -9.98
C GLN A 116 -3.87 22.89 -11.12
N THR A 117 -3.17 23.98 -10.83
CA THR A 117 -2.03 24.45 -11.63
C THR A 117 -0.90 23.41 -11.62
N LEU A 118 0.04 23.55 -12.56
CA LEU A 118 1.22 22.69 -12.63
C LEU A 118 2.00 22.73 -11.31
N ASP A 119 2.30 23.93 -10.80
CA ASP A 119 3.06 24.10 -9.56
C ASP A 119 2.34 23.53 -8.32
N GLU A 120 1.02 23.67 -8.24
CA GLU A 120 0.23 23.08 -7.16
C GLU A 120 0.33 21.56 -7.18
N ARG A 121 0.21 20.95 -8.35
CA ARG A 121 0.26 19.50 -8.52
C ARG A 121 1.63 18.95 -8.14
N GLU A 122 2.70 19.60 -8.58
CA GLU A 122 4.08 19.22 -8.23
C GLU A 122 4.34 19.37 -6.72
N ARG A 123 3.90 20.47 -6.10
CA ARG A 123 3.96 20.64 -4.63
C ARG A 123 3.21 19.53 -3.90
N ASN A 124 2.00 19.20 -4.36
CA ASN A 124 1.18 18.15 -3.76
C ASN A 124 1.81 16.76 -3.89
N LEU A 125 2.46 16.48 -5.02
CA LEU A 125 3.20 15.24 -5.23
C LEU A 125 4.36 15.11 -4.22
N MET A 126 5.10 16.20 -3.98
CA MET A 126 6.15 16.23 -2.96
C MET A 126 5.62 16.11 -1.54
N GLN A 127 4.48 16.72 -1.25
CA GLN A 127 3.82 16.60 0.05
C GLN A 127 3.37 15.16 0.31
N ALA A 128 2.80 14.48 -0.69
CA ALA A 128 2.44 13.07 -0.61
C ALA A 128 3.66 12.20 -0.31
N HIS A 129 4.78 12.45 -1.01
CA HIS A 129 6.05 11.76 -0.75
C HIS A 129 6.56 12.00 0.67
N LYS A 130 6.59 13.26 1.12
CA LYS A 130 7.03 13.63 2.45
C LYS A 130 6.18 12.98 3.54
N ALA A 131 4.86 12.89 3.33
CA ALA A 131 3.95 12.23 4.26
C ALA A 131 4.23 10.72 4.33
N LEU A 132 4.51 10.06 3.20
CA LEU A 132 4.90 8.65 3.16
C LEU A 132 6.24 8.41 3.86
N GLU A 133 7.23 9.26 3.61
CA GLU A 133 8.53 9.17 4.28
C GLU A 133 8.41 9.41 5.79
N SER A 134 7.59 10.38 6.21
CA SER A 134 7.30 10.62 7.63
C SER A 134 6.68 9.40 8.30
N TRP A 135 5.73 8.74 7.63
CA TRP A 135 5.15 7.49 8.12
C TRP A 135 6.22 6.39 8.24
N ARG A 136 7.06 6.20 7.22
CA ARG A 136 8.15 5.21 7.24
C ARG A 136 9.13 5.46 8.39
N THR A 137 9.55 6.71 8.59
CA THR A 137 10.47 7.06 9.69
C THR A 137 9.82 6.95 11.07
N GLY A 138 8.49 6.98 11.15
CA GLY A 138 7.74 6.76 12.38
C GLY A 138 7.58 5.27 12.76
N LEU A 139 8.01 4.35 11.90
CA LEU A 139 8.00 2.92 12.21
C LEU A 139 9.05 2.57 13.29
N PRO A 140 8.89 1.44 13.99
CA PRO A 140 9.93 0.89 14.84
C PRO A 140 11.28 0.80 14.12
N ILE A 141 12.39 1.02 14.84
CA ILE A 141 13.74 1.18 14.26
C ILE A 141 14.10 0.05 13.27
N TYR A 142 13.76 -1.20 13.61
CA TYR A 142 14.04 -2.37 12.76
C TYR A 142 13.25 -2.38 11.43
N LEU A 143 12.20 -1.57 11.30
CA LEU A 143 11.36 -1.42 10.10
C LEU A 143 11.59 -0.12 9.35
N GLN A 144 12.43 0.81 9.84
CA GLN A 144 12.64 2.08 9.15
C GLN A 144 13.36 1.89 7.79
N ASN A 145 14.09 0.79 7.63
CA ASN A 145 14.85 0.50 6.41
C ASN A 145 14.10 -0.34 5.37
N ILE A 146 12.78 -0.52 5.49
CA ILE A 146 11.95 -1.29 4.55
C ILE A 146 12.03 -0.82 3.08
N HIS A 147 12.48 0.42 2.85
CA HIS A 147 12.69 0.99 1.52
C HIS A 147 13.98 0.50 0.82
N ARG A 148 14.88 -0.16 1.55
CA ARG A 148 16.18 -0.65 1.06
C ARG A 148 16.18 -2.18 0.92
N HIS A 149 16.94 -2.65 -0.06
CA HIS A 149 17.18 -4.08 -0.32
C HIS A 149 18.54 -4.57 0.19
N GLU A 150 19.40 -3.65 0.65
CA GLU A 150 20.81 -3.89 1.00
C GLU A 150 21.02 -4.46 2.40
N ILE A 151 20.02 -4.36 3.29
CA ILE A 151 20.17 -4.78 4.69
C ILE A 151 19.56 -6.17 4.82
N GLY A 152 20.36 -7.10 5.35
CA GLY A 152 20.01 -8.49 5.51
C GLY A 152 18.69 -8.70 6.25
N TYR A 153 17.62 -8.94 5.50
CA TYR A 153 16.44 -9.71 5.94
C TYR A 153 16.80 -11.18 6.27
N VAL A 154 18.10 -11.46 6.50
CA VAL A 154 18.80 -12.74 6.36
C VAL A 154 18.66 -13.64 7.58
N THR A 155 18.03 -13.18 8.67
CA THR A 155 17.57 -14.10 9.72
C THR A 155 16.21 -13.66 10.25
N LEU A 156 15.21 -13.65 9.37
CA LEU A 156 13.80 -13.68 9.76
C LEU A 156 13.43 -15.10 10.24
N ASP A 157 14.15 -15.57 11.27
CA ASP A 157 13.92 -16.89 11.89
C ASP A 157 12.56 -16.91 12.60
N ASP A 158 12.10 -15.75 13.08
CA ASP A 158 10.76 -15.56 13.61
C ASP A 158 9.74 -15.26 12.49
N GLN A 159 8.75 -16.14 12.36
CA GLN A 159 7.68 -16.04 11.37
C GLN A 159 6.86 -14.75 11.53
N GLN A 160 6.64 -14.29 12.77
CA GLN A 160 5.86 -13.09 13.03
C GLN A 160 6.59 -11.82 12.55
N THR A 161 7.87 -11.69 12.88
CA THR A 161 8.74 -10.61 12.43
C THR A 161 8.87 -10.61 10.90
N ARG A 162 8.94 -11.80 10.27
CA ARG A 162 8.92 -11.94 8.80
C ARG A 162 7.65 -11.36 8.22
N HIS A 163 6.50 -11.84 8.68
CA HIS A 163 5.20 -11.44 8.17
C HIS A 163 4.98 -9.93 8.29
N LEU A 164 5.36 -9.37 9.44
CA LEU A 164 5.25 -7.95 9.72
C LEU A 164 6.14 -7.12 8.80
N THR A 165 7.41 -7.52 8.65
CA THR A 165 8.37 -6.84 7.79
C THR A 165 7.88 -6.81 6.34
N LEU A 166 7.45 -7.96 5.82
CA LEU A 166 6.91 -8.06 4.45
C LEU A 166 5.63 -7.24 4.28
N THR A 167 4.78 -7.17 5.31
CA THR A 167 3.59 -6.31 5.31
C THR A 167 3.95 -4.83 5.18
N MET A 168 5.00 -4.38 5.90
CA MET A 168 5.42 -2.98 5.83
C MET A 168 6.14 -2.65 4.52
N VAL A 169 7.00 -3.55 4.03
CA VAL A 169 7.59 -3.49 2.69
C VAL A 169 6.49 -3.33 1.63
N HIS A 170 5.47 -4.20 1.69
CA HIS A 170 4.34 -4.14 0.77
C HIS A 170 3.66 -2.77 0.83
N LYS A 171 3.26 -2.31 2.03
CA LYS A 171 2.57 -1.03 2.21
C LYS A 171 3.36 0.17 1.68
N TYR A 172 4.68 0.19 1.91
CA TYR A 172 5.53 1.28 1.46
C TYR A 172 5.64 1.31 -0.07
N HIS A 173 6.00 0.18 -0.69
CA HIS A 173 6.22 0.12 -2.13
C HIS A 173 4.92 0.21 -2.92
N GLU A 174 3.80 -0.32 -2.40
CA GLU A 174 2.46 -0.10 -2.96
C GLU A 174 2.12 1.39 -2.97
N ALA A 175 2.40 2.12 -1.88
CA ALA A 175 2.16 3.55 -1.82
C ALA A 175 3.02 4.34 -2.82
N ILE A 176 4.29 3.95 -3.03
CA ILE A 176 5.12 4.54 -4.08
C ILE A 176 4.47 4.38 -5.45
N PHE A 177 4.00 3.17 -5.78
CA PHE A 177 3.36 2.95 -7.09
C PHE A 177 2.06 3.73 -7.23
N ILE A 178 1.19 3.75 -6.20
CA ILE A 178 -0.05 4.53 -6.22
C ILE A 178 0.24 6.02 -6.44
N ILE A 179 1.24 6.58 -5.75
CA ILE A 179 1.53 8.01 -5.77
C ILE A 179 2.26 8.44 -7.05
N PHE A 180 3.20 7.63 -7.55
CA PHE A 180 4.14 8.07 -8.58
C PHE A 180 3.94 7.42 -9.95
N PHE A 181 3.47 6.18 -10.02
CA PHE A 181 3.40 5.46 -11.29
C PHE A 181 2.51 6.16 -12.34
N PRO A 182 1.33 6.72 -11.99
CA PRO A 182 0.50 7.46 -12.94
C PRO A 182 1.21 8.65 -13.62
N TRP A 183 2.24 9.19 -12.98
CA TRP A 183 2.97 10.38 -13.43
C TRP A 183 4.17 10.07 -14.33
N THR A 184 4.50 8.80 -14.55
CA THR A 184 5.68 8.38 -15.33
C THR A 184 5.45 8.43 -16.85
N GLY A 185 4.24 8.09 -17.31
CA GLY A 185 3.93 7.90 -18.73
C GLY A 185 3.67 9.19 -19.50
N SER A 186 3.35 9.07 -20.79
CA SER A 186 3.08 10.22 -21.67
C SER A 186 1.80 10.98 -21.31
N GLN A 187 0.85 10.32 -20.65
CA GLN A 187 -0.39 10.91 -20.15
C GLN A 187 -0.18 12.04 -19.13
N SER A 188 0.98 12.09 -18.46
CA SER A 188 1.31 13.14 -17.51
C SER A 188 1.96 14.37 -18.15
N LYS A 189 2.23 14.33 -19.47
CA LYS A 189 2.87 15.43 -20.19
C LYS A 189 1.99 16.67 -20.17
N GLY A 190 2.56 17.78 -19.67
CA GLY A 190 1.83 19.05 -19.51
C GLY A 190 1.00 19.13 -18.22
N LEU A 191 0.80 18.02 -17.51
CA LEU A 191 0.21 18.02 -16.17
C LEU A 191 1.27 18.27 -15.10
N ILE A 192 2.48 17.77 -15.32
CA ILE A 192 3.69 18.04 -14.53
C ILE A 192 4.89 18.24 -15.47
N SER A 193 5.95 18.86 -14.97
CA SER A 193 7.19 19.06 -15.72
C SER A 193 7.95 17.75 -15.94
N GLU A 194 8.83 17.75 -16.95
CA GLU A 194 9.67 16.60 -17.27
C GLU A 194 10.58 16.18 -16.11
N HIS A 195 11.01 17.15 -15.28
CA HIS A 195 11.79 16.87 -14.08
C HIS A 195 11.02 15.96 -13.12
N TYR A 196 9.76 16.30 -12.83
CA TYR A 196 8.92 15.51 -11.93
C TYR A 196 8.48 14.17 -12.52
N ARG A 197 8.32 14.07 -13.86
CA ARG A 197 8.09 12.78 -14.53
C ARG A 197 9.27 11.84 -14.34
N LYS A 198 10.50 12.32 -14.56
CA LYS A 198 11.73 11.55 -14.34
C LYS A 198 11.89 11.13 -12.89
N MET A 199 11.71 12.06 -11.95
CA MET A 199 11.75 11.74 -10.51
C MET A 199 10.72 10.67 -10.12
N SER A 200 9.49 10.77 -10.65
CA SER A 200 8.44 9.77 -10.39
C SER A 200 8.84 8.39 -10.92
N MET A 201 9.45 8.33 -12.11
CA MET A 201 9.96 7.09 -12.68
C MET A 201 11.12 6.52 -11.84
N GLU A 202 12.08 7.35 -11.45
CA GLU A 202 13.21 6.94 -10.60
C GLU A 202 12.74 6.33 -9.27
N LEU A 203 11.73 6.93 -8.62
CA LEU A 203 11.15 6.40 -7.39
C LEU A 203 10.44 5.06 -7.62
N CYS A 204 9.66 4.94 -8.70
CA CYS A 204 9.02 3.68 -9.07
C CYS A 204 10.06 2.59 -9.37
N VAL A 205 11.13 2.91 -10.11
CA VAL A 205 12.18 1.94 -10.46
C VAL A 205 12.93 1.48 -9.22
N LYS A 206 13.33 2.39 -8.33
CA LYS A 206 13.97 2.03 -7.05
C LYS A 206 13.07 1.11 -6.21
N SER A 207 11.78 1.43 -6.15
CA SER A 207 10.77 0.61 -5.47
C SER A 207 10.66 -0.78 -6.09
N ALA A 208 10.56 -0.86 -7.42
CA ALA A 208 10.47 -2.11 -8.16
C ALA A 208 11.70 -3.00 -7.97
N GLN A 209 12.90 -2.42 -8.05
CA GLN A 209 14.16 -3.12 -7.81
C GLN A 209 14.23 -3.69 -6.38
N ALA A 210 13.78 -2.92 -5.38
CA ALA A 210 13.74 -3.38 -4.00
C ALA A 210 12.77 -4.56 -3.82
N VAL A 211 11.56 -4.47 -4.38
CA VAL A 211 10.58 -5.55 -4.33
C VAL A 211 11.10 -6.82 -5.00
N LEU A 212 11.71 -6.71 -6.19
CA LEU A 212 12.25 -7.87 -6.91
C LEU A 212 13.44 -8.50 -6.17
N ALA A 213 14.32 -7.70 -5.58
CA ALA A 213 15.42 -8.20 -4.77
C ALA A 213 14.94 -8.92 -3.50
N ILE A 214 13.87 -8.43 -2.86
CA ILE A 214 13.25 -9.11 -1.71
C ILE A 214 12.57 -10.40 -2.17
N ALA A 215 11.81 -10.36 -3.27
CA ALA A 215 11.14 -11.53 -3.81
C ALA A 215 12.12 -12.67 -4.15
N ALA A 216 13.33 -12.34 -4.63
CA ALA A 216 14.38 -13.31 -4.91
C ALA A 216 14.96 -14.00 -3.66
N ARG A 217 14.67 -13.50 -2.45
CA ARG A 217 15.25 -13.96 -1.17
C ARG A 217 14.25 -14.61 -0.21
N ILE A 218 12.95 -14.49 -0.46
CA ILE A 218 11.89 -15.04 0.40
C ILE A 218 11.41 -16.41 -0.10
N SER A 219 10.76 -17.18 0.77
CA SER A 219 10.24 -18.49 0.40
C SER A 219 9.04 -18.36 -0.55
N SER A 220 8.77 -19.41 -1.34
CA SER A 220 7.57 -19.47 -2.18
C SER A 220 6.29 -19.37 -1.35
N GLY A 221 6.28 -19.84 -0.10
CA GLY A 221 5.15 -19.70 0.81
C GLY A 221 4.84 -18.24 1.17
N ASP A 222 5.88 -17.41 1.36
CA ASP A 222 5.70 -15.98 1.65
C ASP A 222 5.19 -15.20 0.41
N ILE A 223 5.50 -15.67 -0.80
CA ILE A 223 5.00 -15.10 -2.07
C ILE A 223 3.53 -15.48 -2.29
N LEU A 224 3.19 -16.74 -1.99
CA LEU A 224 1.86 -17.32 -2.22
C LEU A 224 0.81 -16.88 -1.19
N ASP A 225 1.19 -16.24 -0.08
CA ASP A 225 0.26 -15.54 0.85
C ASP A 225 -0.44 -14.33 0.19
N GLY A 226 -0.32 -14.16 -1.14
CA GLY A 226 -1.09 -13.24 -1.99
C GLY A 226 -0.69 -11.76 -1.88
N LYS A 227 -0.05 -11.36 -0.78
CA LYS A 227 0.27 -9.94 -0.52
C LYS A 227 1.33 -9.40 -1.47
N LEU A 228 2.33 -10.19 -1.88
CA LEU A 228 3.45 -9.69 -2.69
C LEU A 228 3.29 -9.92 -4.19
N ILE A 229 2.40 -10.80 -4.64
CA ILE A 229 2.34 -11.21 -6.05
C ILE A 229 1.95 -10.06 -6.98
N ASN A 230 0.96 -9.25 -6.59
CA ASN A 230 0.55 -8.06 -7.34
C ASN A 230 1.67 -7.03 -7.39
N LEU A 231 2.38 -6.85 -6.28
CA LEU A 231 3.50 -5.92 -6.18
C LEU A 231 4.69 -6.36 -7.05
N ILE A 232 4.97 -7.66 -7.11
CA ILE A 232 5.99 -8.24 -8.00
C ILE A 232 5.59 -8.01 -9.46
N ALA A 233 4.33 -8.27 -9.83
CA ALA A 233 3.86 -8.06 -11.20
C ALA A 233 4.02 -6.59 -11.64
N VAL A 234 3.59 -5.63 -10.81
CA VAL A 234 3.80 -4.20 -11.08
C VAL A 234 5.28 -3.85 -11.16
N SER A 235 6.11 -4.42 -10.28
CA SER A 235 7.56 -4.19 -10.29
C SER A 235 8.23 -4.68 -11.57
N ILE A 236 7.81 -5.82 -12.12
CA ILE A 236 8.28 -6.31 -13.42
C ILE A 236 7.92 -5.31 -14.53
N CYS A 237 6.66 -4.83 -14.54
CA CYS A 237 6.20 -3.86 -15.54
C CYS A 237 7.00 -2.55 -15.48
N VAL A 238 7.19 -1.98 -14.28
CA VAL A 238 7.99 -0.77 -14.08
C VAL A 238 9.43 -0.97 -14.56
N THR A 239 10.06 -2.07 -14.16
CA THR A 239 11.44 -2.42 -14.55
C THR A 239 11.56 -2.56 -16.07
N PHE A 240 10.58 -3.20 -16.72
CA PHE A 240 10.55 -3.34 -18.17
C PHE A 240 10.39 -2.00 -18.88
N LEU A 241 9.48 -1.13 -18.40
CA LEU A 241 9.26 0.20 -18.97
C LEU A 241 10.52 1.08 -18.90
N ASP A 242 11.25 1.01 -17.78
CA ASP A 242 12.54 1.68 -17.61
C ASP A 242 13.59 1.21 -18.64
N ILE A 243 13.70 -0.11 -18.84
CA ILE A 243 14.61 -0.69 -19.84
C ILE A 243 14.28 -0.18 -21.25
N VAL A 244 13.00 -0.25 -21.64
CA VAL A 244 12.54 0.14 -22.98
C VAL A 244 12.69 1.65 -23.21
N SER A 245 12.56 2.45 -22.15
CA SER A 245 12.66 3.91 -22.21
C SER A 245 14.10 4.43 -22.13
N GLY A 246 15.10 3.54 -22.17
CA GLY A 246 16.53 3.90 -22.21
C GLY A 246 17.22 3.99 -20.84
N GLY A 247 16.58 3.54 -19.75
CA GLY A 247 17.16 3.45 -18.40
C GLY A 247 18.36 2.49 -18.28
N GLY A 248 18.50 1.54 -19.21
CA GLY A 248 19.73 0.79 -19.44
C GLY A 248 20.17 -0.19 -18.33
N LYS A 249 21.29 -0.89 -18.60
CA LYS A 249 21.87 -2.10 -17.96
C LYS A 249 21.70 -2.34 -16.45
N LYS A 250 21.40 -1.32 -15.63
CA LYS A 250 21.21 -1.42 -14.17
C LYS A 250 19.92 -2.14 -13.77
N SER A 251 18.88 -2.05 -14.60
CA SER A 251 17.57 -2.68 -14.33
C SER A 251 17.47 -4.13 -14.85
N LEU A 252 18.39 -4.55 -15.73
CA LEU A 252 18.42 -5.88 -16.36
C LEU A 252 18.60 -7.06 -15.37
N PRO A 253 19.45 -6.96 -14.31
CA PRO A 253 19.61 -8.05 -13.35
C PRO A 253 18.31 -8.39 -12.62
N TYR A 254 17.51 -7.38 -12.26
CA TYR A 254 16.24 -7.58 -11.56
C TYR A 254 15.18 -8.26 -12.42
N LEU A 255 15.17 -7.99 -13.74
CA LEU A 255 14.32 -8.72 -14.68
C LEU A 255 14.75 -10.20 -14.81
N THR A 256 16.05 -10.46 -14.76
CA THR A 256 16.61 -11.82 -14.79
C THR A 256 16.22 -12.60 -13.54
N ASP A 257 16.24 -11.96 -12.37
CA ASP A 257 15.81 -12.58 -11.11
C ASP A 257 14.29 -12.80 -11.08
N ALA A 258 13.50 -11.89 -11.65
CA ALA A 258 12.06 -12.09 -11.86
C ALA A 258 11.76 -13.30 -12.77
N LEU A 259 12.55 -13.51 -13.83
CA LEU A 259 12.42 -14.67 -14.71
C LEU A 259 12.78 -15.99 -14.00
N LYS A 260 13.74 -15.98 -13.08
CA LYS A 260 14.03 -17.16 -12.25
C LYS A 260 12.87 -17.48 -11.31
N LEU A 261 12.22 -16.46 -10.74
CA LEU A 261 11.04 -16.63 -9.89
C LEU A 261 9.87 -17.27 -10.64
N THR A 262 9.60 -16.85 -11.89
CA THR A 262 8.54 -17.45 -12.71
C THR A 262 8.87 -18.89 -13.11
N GLN A 263 10.13 -19.20 -13.41
CA GLN A 263 10.59 -20.57 -13.69
C GLN A 263 10.50 -21.50 -12.47
N LEU A 264 10.79 -20.99 -11.27
CA LEU A 264 10.62 -21.74 -10.01
C LEU A 264 9.15 -22.03 -9.71
N ALA A 265 8.26 -21.07 -9.94
CA ALA A 265 6.81 -21.26 -9.79
C ALA A 265 6.25 -22.30 -10.78
N GLN A 266 6.75 -22.33 -12.02
CA GLN A 266 6.38 -23.33 -13.02
C GLN A 266 6.88 -24.74 -12.68
N LYS A 267 8.07 -24.87 -12.09
CA LYS A 267 8.57 -26.17 -11.61
C LYS A 267 7.77 -26.70 -10.41
N ALA A 268 7.32 -25.81 -9.52
CA ALA A 268 6.49 -26.18 -8.38
C ALA A 268 5.07 -26.62 -8.78
N SER A 269 4.51 -26.10 -9.88
CA SER A 269 3.19 -26.51 -10.38
C SER A 269 3.20 -27.83 -11.16
N HIS A 270 4.34 -28.21 -11.74
CA HIS A 270 4.52 -29.49 -12.45
C HIS A 270 5.03 -30.64 -11.54
N GLY A 271 5.28 -30.37 -10.26
CA GLY A 271 5.80 -31.33 -9.28
C GLY A 271 4.76 -31.92 -8.32
N LYS A 272 3.46 -31.85 -8.62
CA LYS A 272 2.45 -32.59 -7.85
C LYS A 272 2.15 -33.94 -8.53
N PRO A 273 2.31 -35.09 -7.84
CA PRO A 273 1.74 -36.35 -8.27
C PRO A 273 0.20 -36.31 -8.25
#